data_AF-A0A4Q3VNV2-F1
#
_entry.id   AF-A0A4Q3VNV2-F1
#
_cell.length_a   1.000
_cell.length_b   1.000
_cell.length_c   1.000
_cell.angle_alpha   90.00
_cell.angle_beta   90.00
_cell.angle_gamma   90.00
#
_symmetry.space_group_name_H-M   'P 1'
#
loop_
_entity.id
_entity.type
_entity.pdbx_description
1 polymer ?
#
loop_
_entity_poly.entity_id
_entity_poly.type
_entity_poly.pdbx_seq_one_letter_code
_entity_poly.pdbx_strand_id
1 'polypeptide(L)' 'FDPNYRGQGIATRMIACALAHPAHQGLRRWMLSTRDAHGVYQKFGFESVPVPENLMVLQALQVSP' A
#
# COMPACT_ATOMS: atom_id res chain seq x y z
N PHE A 1 6.75 3.94 12.76
CA PHE A 1 7.41 2.68 12.36
C PHE A 1 8.60 2.46 13.26
N ASP A 2 8.68 1.31 13.93
CA ASP A 2 9.85 0.96 14.73
C ASP A 2 10.96 0.42 13.80
N PRO A 3 12.15 1.06 13.75
CA PRO A 3 13.26 0.62 12.90
C PRO A 3 13.72 -0.81 13.15
N ASN A 4 13.56 -1.33 14.38
CA ASN A 4 14.05 -2.66 14.76
C ASN A 4 13.37 -3.79 13.98
N TYR A 5 12.15 -3.54 13.48
CA TYR A 5 11.36 -4.53 12.74
C TYR A 5 11.47 -4.38 11.21
N ARG A 6 12.32 -3.47 10.71
CA ARG A 6 12.59 -3.33 9.27
C ARG A 6 13.45 -4.49 8.76
N GLY A 7 13.32 -4.81 7.47
CA GLY A 7 14.10 -5.87 6.83
C GLY A 7 13.69 -7.30 7.20
N GLN A 8 12.79 -7.50 8.16
CA GLN A 8 12.36 -8.83 8.63
C GLN A 8 11.21 -9.45 7.81
N GLY A 9 10.80 -8.83 6.70
CA GLY A 9 9.71 -9.33 5.85
C GLY A 9 8.31 -9.27 6.47
N ILE A 10 8.12 -8.56 7.59
CA ILE A 10 6.82 -8.46 8.29
C ILE A 10 5.76 -7.85 7.38
N ALA A 11 6.05 -6.70 6.74
CA ALA A 11 5.12 -6.04 5.84
C ALA A 11 4.73 -6.94 4.64
N THR A 12 5.70 -7.65 4.07
CA THR A 12 5.49 -8.65 3.01
C THR A 12 4.48 -9.72 3.45
N ARG A 13 4.66 -10.29 4.65
CA ARG A 13 3.74 -11.30 5.18
C ARG A 13 2.33 -10.75 5.42
N MET A 14 2.23 -9.51 5.92
CA MET A 14 0.94 -8.85 6.14
C MET A 14 0.18 -8.63 4.82
N ILE A 15 0.87 -8.13 3.78
CA ILE A 15 0.27 -7.91 2.45
C ILE A 15 -0.17 -9.25 1.84
N ALA A 16 0.68 -10.28 1.90
CA ALA A 16 0.34 -11.61 1.40
C ALA A 16 -0.94 -12.16 2.06
N CYS A 17 -1.05 -12.02 3.38
CA CYS A 17 -2.24 -12.42 4.12
C CYS A 17 -3.48 -11.62 3.70
N ALA A 18 -3.36 -10.29 3.58
CA ALA A 18 -4.46 -9.42 3.17
C ALA A 18 -4.98 -9.76 1.77
N LEU A 19 -4.09 -10.01 0.81
CA LEU A 19 -4.45 -10.35 -0.57
C LEU A 19 -5.08 -11.76 -0.68
N ALA A 20 -4.63 -12.71 0.14
CA ALA A 20 -5.14 -14.08 0.15
C ALA A 20 -6.47 -14.25 0.90
N HIS A 21 -6.93 -13.23 1.63
CA HIS A 21 -8.13 -13.36 2.47
C HIS A 21 -9.39 -13.60 1.61
N PRO A 22 -10.24 -14.61 1.91
CA PRO A 22 -11.39 -14.96 1.06
C PRO A 22 -12.38 -13.82 0.84
N ALA A 23 -12.60 -12.98 1.85
CA ALA A 23 -13.51 -11.85 1.75
C ALA A 23 -13.06 -10.77 0.75
N HIS A 24 -11.79 -10.78 0.32
CA HIS A 24 -11.24 -9.76 -0.56
C HIS A 24 -11.15 -10.19 -2.04
N GLN A 25 -11.49 -11.44 -2.36
CA GLN A 25 -11.33 -11.97 -3.73
C GLN A 25 -12.27 -11.31 -4.76
N GLY A 26 -13.33 -10.64 -4.30
CA GLY A 26 -14.26 -9.88 -5.15
C GLY A 26 -13.92 -8.40 -5.31
N LEU A 27 -12.85 -7.90 -4.69
CA LEU A 27 -12.48 -6.49 -4.80
C LEU A 27 -12.00 -6.16 -6.21
N ARG A 28 -12.64 -5.20 -6.87
CA ARG A 28 -12.26 -4.75 -8.22
C ARG A 28 -10.87 -4.12 -8.26
N ARG A 29 -10.40 -3.51 -7.17
CA ARG A 29 -9.13 -2.78 -7.12
C ARG A 29 -8.56 -2.71 -5.72
N TRP A 30 -7.26 -2.92 -5.61
CA TRP A 30 -6.44 -2.57 -4.45
C TRP A 30 -5.69 -1.27 -4.73
N MET A 31 -5.63 -0.38 -3.76
CA MET A 31 -4.98 0.92 -3.87
C MET A 31 -4.05 1.13 -2.68
N LEU A 32 -2.88 1.72 -2.92
CA LEU A 32 -1.96 2.14 -1.86
C LEU A 32 -1.20 3.39 -2.29
N SER A 33 -0.61 4.06 -1.32
CA SER A 33 0.40 5.09 -1.53
C SER A 33 1.66 4.69 -0.77
N THR A 34 2.81 4.71 -1.43
CA THR A 34 4.10 4.40 -0.82
C THR A 34 5.14 5.44 -1.21
N ARG A 35 6.05 5.75 -0.28
CA ARG A 35 7.13 6.72 -0.52
C ARG A 35 8.37 6.05 -1.11
N ASP A 36 8.78 4.93 -0.54
CA ASP A 36 10.08 4.29 -0.78
C ASP A 36 10.01 2.76 -0.89
N ALA A 37 8.85 2.15 -0.63
CA ALA A 37 8.69 0.69 -0.60
C ALA A 37 8.08 0.10 -1.88
N HIS A 38 8.18 0.80 -3.01
CA HIS A 38 7.64 0.37 -4.32
C HIS A 38 8.01 -1.08 -4.67
N GLY A 39 9.28 -1.46 -4.55
CA GLY A 39 9.77 -2.81 -4.86
C GLY A 39 9.22 -3.92 -3.95
N VAL A 40 8.68 -3.58 -2.77
CA VAL A 40 7.96 -4.55 -1.93
C VAL A 40 6.59 -4.85 -2.56
N TYR A 41 5.85 -3.82 -2.95
CA TYR A 41 4.49 -3.97 -3.48
C TYR A 41 4.49 -4.53 -4.92
N GLN A 42 5.49 -4.20 -5.72
CA GLN A 42 5.64 -4.75 -7.08
C GLN A 42 5.73 -6.29 -7.09
N LYS A 43 6.31 -6.90 -6.05
CA LYS A 43 6.36 -8.37 -5.90
C LYS A 43 4.98 -9.03 -5.75
N PHE A 44 3.97 -8.23 -5.39
CA PHE A 44 2.58 -8.65 -5.25
C PHE A 44 1.70 -8.23 -6.43
N GLY A 45 2.29 -7.74 -7.52
CA GLY A 45 1.56 -7.28 -8.71
C GLY A 45 0.94 -5.89 -8.56
N PHE A 46 1.32 -5.11 -7.55
CA PHE A 46 0.99 -3.68 -7.55
C PHE A 46 1.82 -2.95 -8.60
N GLU A 47 1.16 -2.12 -9.38
CA GLU A 47 1.76 -1.29 -10.40
C GLU A 47 1.47 0.18 -10.12
N SER A 48 2.16 1.07 -10.83
CA SER A 48 1.79 2.48 -10.85
C SER A 48 0.34 2.63 -11.31
N VAL A 49 -0.38 3.61 -10.76
CA VAL A 49 -1.77 3.84 -11.16
C VAL A 49 -1.82 4.15 -12.67
N PRO A 50 -2.66 3.44 -13.47
CA PRO A 50 -2.63 3.58 -14.93
C PRO A 50 -3.01 4.97 -15.44
N VAL A 51 -3.86 5.69 -14.71
CA VAL A 51 -4.31 7.06 -15.04
C VAL A 51 -4.20 7.91 -13.77
N PRO A 52 -2.97 8.32 -13.36
CA PRO A 52 -2.74 9.02 -12.09
C PRO A 52 -3.52 10.32 -11.94
N GLU A 53 -3.82 11.00 -13.04
CA GLU A 53 -4.58 12.26 -13.08
C GLU A 53 -6.02 12.12 -12.57
N ASN A 54 -6.56 10.90 -12.52
CA ASN A 54 -7.88 10.62 -11.94
C ASN A 54 -7.85 10.51 -10.41
N LEU A 55 -6.67 10.52 -9.79
CA LEU A 55 -6.54 10.43 -8.34
C LEU A 55 -6.67 11.83 -7.73
N MET A 56 -7.60 11.95 -6.78
CA MET A 56 -7.74 13.13 -5.95
C MET A 56 -7.55 12.72 -4.48
N VAL A 57 -6.93 13.59 -3.69
CA VAL A 57 -6.77 13.39 -2.25
C VAL A 57 -7.16 14.67 -1.53
N LEU A 58 -7.98 14.54 -0.49
CA LEU A 58 -8.18 15.64 0.46
C LEU A 58 -7.05 15.56 1.49
N GLN A 59 -6.06 16.44 1.36
CA GLN A 59 -5.04 16.60 2.39
C GLN A 59 -5.62 17.53 3.45
N ALA A 60 -6.01 16.98 4.60
CA ALA A 60 -6.20 17.81 5.77
C ALA A 60 -4.82 18.39 6.12
N LEU A 61 -4.62 19.67 5.82
CA LEU A 61 -3.45 20.40 6.29
C LEU A 61 -3.40 20.29 7.81
N GLN A 62 -2.19 20.10 8.33
CA GLN A 62 -1.92 20.22 9.76
C GLN A 62 -2.48 21.57 10.21
N VAL A 63 -3.46 21.57 11.11
CA VAL A 63 -3.63 22.71 12.01
C VAL A 63 -2.40 22.66 12.91
N SER A 64 -1.33 23.33 12.49
CA SER A 64 -0.27 23.75 13.40
C SER A 64 -0.78 24.98 14.17
N PRO A 65 -0.45 25.09 15.46
CA PRO A 65 -1.31 25.56 16.53
C PRO A 65 -1.92 26.96 16.35
#